data_AF-A0A0C3FAL2-F1
#
_entry.id   AF-A0A0C3FAL2-F1
#
_cell.length_a   1.000
_cell.length_b   1.000
_cell.length_c   1.000
_cell.angle_alpha   90.00
_cell.angle_beta   90.00
_cell.angle_gamma   90.00
#
_symmetry.space_group_name_H-M   'P 1'
#
loop_
_entity.id
_entity.type
_entity.pdbx_description
1 polymer ?
#
loop_
_entity_poly.entity_id
_entity_poly.type
_entity_poly.pdbx_seq_one_letter_code
_entity_poly.pdbx_strand_id
1 'polypeptide(L)'
;MSSPSHYTYRPPKSALGAFLWRRQMWFEATFALSMLEPWEKVLVVSIVLLLMTLVLTGLYQYMPEHLLVMQRRSTYYLFGQEAAERSLWQWISGSSTKQEL
;
A
#
# COMPACT_ATOMS: atom_id res chain seq x y z
N MET A 1 46.49 -2.35 32.29
CA MET A 1 45.27 -1.52 32.32
C MET A 1 44.56 -1.72 30.98
N SER A 2 43.70 -2.72 30.85
CA SER A 2 43.00 -3.08 29.60
C SER A 2 41.66 -2.34 29.51
N SER A 3 41.46 -1.58 28.43
CA SER A 3 40.24 -0.81 28.19
C SER A 3 39.01 -1.71 28.00
N PRO A 4 37.84 -1.35 28.55
CA PRO A 4 36.61 -2.11 28.38
C PRO A 4 36.09 -1.92 26.94
N SER A 5 35.89 -3.02 26.22
CA SER A 5 35.33 -3.02 24.87
C SER A 5 33.86 -2.58 24.91
N HIS A 6 33.62 -1.35 24.48
CA HIS A 6 32.29 -0.76 24.27
C HIS A 6 31.54 -1.54 23.17
N TYR A 7 30.37 -2.09 23.49
CA TYR A 7 29.43 -2.64 22.51
C TYR A 7 29.03 -1.53 21.54
N THR A 8 29.68 -1.49 20.38
CA THR A 8 29.34 -0.52 19.35
C THR A 8 28.26 -1.14 18.48
N TYR A 9 27.00 -0.90 18.86
CA TYR A 9 25.84 -1.24 18.05
C TYR A 9 25.86 -0.37 16.78
N ARG A 10 26.58 -0.82 15.74
CA ARG A 10 26.72 -0.10 14.47
C ARG A 10 25.56 -0.45 13.55
N PRO A 11 24.64 0.47 13.24
CA PRO A 11 23.65 0.23 12.20
C PRO A 11 24.37 0.00 10.85
N PRO A 12 23.91 -0.98 10.04
CA PRO A 12 24.49 -1.22 8.72
C PRO A 12 24.29 0.02 7.84
N LYS A 13 25.35 0.44 7.13
CA LYS A 13 25.39 1.67 6.31
C LYS A 13 24.49 1.62 5.07
N SER A 14 23.91 0.46 4.76
CA SER A 14 23.00 0.25 3.63
C SER A 14 21.58 0.71 3.98
N ALA A 15 20.91 1.43 3.08
CA ALA A 15 19.53 1.90 3.30
C ALA A 15 18.54 0.72 3.50
N LEU A 16 18.70 -0.35 2.72
CA LEU A 16 17.92 -1.59 2.89
C LEU A 16 18.29 -2.31 4.18
N GLY A 17 19.58 -2.34 4.52
CA GLY A 17 20.07 -2.92 5.77
C GLY A 17 19.52 -2.21 7.00
N ALA A 18 19.47 -0.87 6.98
CA ALA A 18 18.92 -0.06 8.06
C ALA A 18 17.40 -0.24 8.20
N PHE A 19 16.68 -0.45 7.08
CA PHE A 19 15.25 -0.69 7.09
C PHE A 19 14.89 -2.07 7.65
N LEU A 20 15.63 -3.11 7.24
CA LEU A 20 15.51 -4.47 7.78
C LEU A 20 15.89 -4.50 9.26
N TRP A 21 16.97 -3.80 9.63
CA TRP A 21 17.41 -3.68 11.01
C TRP A 21 16.36 -2.99 11.89
N ARG A 22 15.77 -1.88 11.42
CA ARG A 22 14.68 -1.22 12.16
C ARG A 22 13.46 -2.12 12.26
N ARG A 23 13.09 -2.84 11.20
CA ARG A 23 11.98 -3.80 11.25
C ARG A 23 12.27 -4.92 12.26
N GLN A 24 13.49 -5.44 12.28
CA GLN A 24 13.93 -6.48 13.21
C GLN A 24 13.93 -6.01 14.67
N MET A 25 14.36 -4.77 14.93
CA MET A 25 14.27 -4.15 16.26
C MET A 25 12.83 -4.01 16.77
N TRP A 26 11.88 -3.74 15.88
CA TRP A 26 10.46 -3.68 16.25
C TRP A 26 9.88 -5.08 16.53
N PHE A 27 10.35 -6.11 15.80
CA PHE A 27 9.98 -7.51 16.06
C PHE A 27 10.48 -7.99 17.42
N GLU A 28 11.71 -7.64 17.80
CA GLU A 28 12.30 -7.96 19.10
C GLU A 28 11.60 -7.23 20.27
N ALA A 29 11.01 -6.05 20.02
CA ALA A 29 10.43 -5.19 21.05
C ALA A 29 9.04 -5.62 21.55
N THR A 30 8.28 -6.42 20.79
CA THR A 30 7.04 -7.01 21.28
C THR A 30 7.37 -8.05 22.35
N PHE A 31 7.16 -7.69 23.62
CA PHE A 31 7.48 -8.43 24.85
C PHE A 31 7.25 -9.95 24.80
N ALA A 32 6.22 -10.41 24.08
CA ALA A 32 5.93 -11.83 23.86
C ALA A 32 7.00 -12.56 23.03
N LEU A 33 7.60 -11.93 22.02
CA LEU A 33 8.67 -12.55 21.24
C LEU A 33 9.97 -12.63 22.05
N SER A 34 10.28 -11.68 22.93
CA SER A 34 11.52 -11.77 23.73
C SER A 34 11.58 -13.03 24.60
N MET A 35 10.42 -13.56 25.01
CA MET A 35 10.31 -14.75 25.85
C MET A 35 10.30 -16.07 25.07
N LEU A 36 10.08 -16.02 23.75
CA LEU A 36 10.12 -17.21 22.89
C LEU A 36 11.57 -17.65 22.63
N GLU A 37 11.79 -18.95 22.57
CA GLU A 37 13.07 -19.51 22.17
C GLU A 37 13.41 -19.10 20.72
N PRO A 38 14.70 -19.02 20.36
CA PRO A 38 15.13 -18.62 19.01
C PRO A 38 14.49 -19.43 17.89
N TRP A 39 14.18 -20.71 18.14
CA TRP A 39 13.56 -21.59 17.15
C TRP A 39 12.06 -21.34 17.00
N GLU A 40 11.34 -21.05 18.10
CA GLU A 40 9.90 -20.74 18.06
C GLU A 40 9.64 -19.46 17.27
N LYS A 41 10.51 -18.47 17.41
CA LYS A 41 10.48 -17.23 16.61
C LYS A 41 10.52 -17.51 15.11
N VAL A 42 11.39 -18.43 14.69
CA VAL A 42 11.53 -18.83 13.28
C VAL A 42 10.24 -19.49 12.76
N LEU A 43 9.58 -20.32 13.59
CA LEU A 43 8.29 -20.91 13.24
C LEU A 43 7.16 -19.88 13.13
N VAL A 44 7.06 -18.94 14.07
CA VAL A 44 6.02 -17.90 14.01
C VAL A 44 6.22 -17.03 12.76
N VAL A 45 7.44 -16.61 12.49
CA VAL A 45 7.75 -15.79 11.30
C VAL A 45 7.46 -16.57 10.01
N SER A 46 7.78 -17.86 9.95
CA SER A 46 7.49 -18.67 8.76
C SER A 46 5.99 -18.83 8.52
N ILE A 47 5.19 -19.07 9.56
CA ILE A 47 3.72 -19.17 9.47
C ILE A 47 3.12 -17.83 9.04
N VAL A 48 3.53 -16.72 9.66
CA VAL A 48 3.05 -15.37 9.31
C VAL A 48 3.41 -15.03 7.87
N LEU A 49 4.63 -15.36 7.43
CA LEU A 49 5.06 -15.15 6.05
C LEU A 49 4.22 -15.99 5.09
N LEU A 50 3.98 -17.26 5.40
CA LEU A 50 3.13 -18.14 4.59
C LEU A 50 1.71 -17.57 4.48
N LEU A 51 1.09 -17.19 5.60
CA LEU A 51 -0.23 -16.55 5.60
C LEU A 51 -0.23 -15.24 4.81
N MET A 52 0.79 -14.40 4.97
CA MET A 52 0.91 -13.15 4.20
C MET A 52 1.05 -13.41 2.70
N THR A 53 1.86 -14.38 2.29
CA THR A 53 1.98 -14.75 0.87
C THR A 53 0.68 -15.29 0.32
N LEU A 54 -0.07 -16.08 1.09
CA LEU A 54 -1.39 -16.59 0.70
C LEU A 54 -2.39 -15.44 0.53
N VAL A 55 -2.44 -14.51 1.49
CA VAL A 55 -3.30 -13.31 1.42
C VAL A 55 -2.91 -12.42 0.24
N LEU A 56 -1.61 -12.18 0.02
CA LEU A 56 -1.11 -11.38 -1.10
C LEU A 56 -1.46 -12.03 -2.44
N THR A 57 -1.30 -13.35 -2.56
CA THR A 57 -1.64 -14.10 -3.77
C THR A 57 -3.14 -14.07 -4.02
N GLY A 58 -3.94 -14.31 -2.97
CA GLY A 58 -5.40 -14.21 -3.03
C GLY A 58 -5.84 -12.80 -3.43
N LEU A 59 -5.28 -11.76 -2.81
CA LEU A 59 -5.55 -10.37 -3.16
C LEU A 59 -5.15 -10.08 -4.60
N TYR A 60 -3.96 -10.48 -5.04
CA TYR A 60 -3.50 -10.25 -6.41
C TYR A 60 -4.41 -10.93 -7.44
N GLN A 61 -4.94 -12.11 -7.12
CA GLN A 61 -5.84 -12.84 -8.01
C GLN A 61 -7.28 -12.30 -7.98
N TYR A 62 -7.79 -11.87 -6.81
CA TYR A 62 -9.17 -11.39 -6.66
C TYR A 62 -9.34 -9.90 -6.99
N MET A 63 -8.33 -9.07 -6.70
CA MET A 63 -8.41 -7.63 -6.87
C MET A 63 -8.66 -7.16 -8.32
N PRO A 64 -8.08 -7.75 -9.39
CA PRO A 64 -8.31 -7.25 -10.76
C PRO A 64 -9.78 -7.36 -11.18
N GLU A 65 -10.47 -8.43 -10.79
CA GLU A 65 -11.90 -8.62 -11.08
C GLU A 65 -12.75 -7.50 -10.44
N HIS A 66 -12.47 -7.15 -9.17
CA HIS A 66 -13.19 -6.09 -8.48
C HIS A 66 -12.84 -4.69 -8.99
N LEU A 67 -11.57 -4.46 -9.35
CA LEU A 67 -11.12 -3.18 -9.91
C LEU A 67 -11.76 -2.89 -11.25
N LEU A 68 -11.96 -3.89 -12.12
CA LEU A 68 -12.62 -3.70 -13.41
C LEU A 68 -14.08 -3.26 -13.27
N VAL A 69 -14.82 -3.86 -12.33
CA VAL A 69 -16.21 -3.46 -12.06
C VAL A 69 -16.29 -2.04 -11.49
N MET A 70 -15.40 -1.70 -10.56
CA MET A 70 -15.32 -0.35 -10.00
C MET A 70 -14.90 0.69 -11.04
N GLN A 71 -13.92 0.37 -11.90
CA GLN A 71 -13.42 1.25 -12.95
C GLN A 71 -14.50 1.55 -14.00
N ARG A 72 -15.29 0.54 -14.38
CA ARG A 72 -16.38 0.73 -15.35
C ARG A 72 -17.45 1.68 -14.82
N ARG A 73 -17.74 1.63 -13.52
CA ARG A 73 -18.67 2.54 -12.85
C ARG A 73 -18.09 3.95 -12.70
N SER A 74 -16.83 4.10 -12.27
CA SER A 74 -16.21 5.42 -12.12
C SER A 74 -16.01 6.13 -13.46
N THR A 75 -15.71 5.38 -14.53
CA THR A 75 -15.66 5.90 -15.91
C THR A 75 -17.02 6.49 -16.32
N TYR A 76 -18.13 5.82 -15.99
CA TYR A 76 -19.46 6.34 -16.31
C TYR A 76 -19.76 7.67 -15.61
N TYR A 77 -19.35 7.83 -14.34
CA TYR A 77 -19.55 9.09 -13.62
C TYR A 77 -18.62 10.21 -14.08
N LEU A 78 -17.33 9.91 -14.33
CA LEU A 78 -16.37 10.91 -14.80
C LEU A 78 -16.70 11.39 -16.22
N PHE A 79 -16.83 10.47 -17.18
CA PHE A 79 -17.06 10.84 -18.58
C PHE A 79 -18.52 11.22 -18.87
N GLY A 80 -19.48 10.70 -18.11
CA GLY A 80 -20.89 11.07 -18.25
C GLY A 80 -21.16 12.52 -17.84
N GLN A 81 -20.45 13.03 -16.83
CA GLN A 81 -20.61 14.39 -16.34
C GLN A 81 -19.98 15.41 -17.30
N GLU A 82 -18.83 15.08 -17.88
CA GLU A 82 -18.17 15.91 -18.92
C GLU A 82 -19.01 16.00 -20.21
N ALA A 83 -19.64 14.90 -20.63
CA ALA A 83 -20.49 14.89 -21.83
C ALA A 83 -21.78 15.71 -21.64
N ALA A 84 -22.39 15.64 -20.46
CA ALA A 84 -23.56 16.44 -20.10
C ALA A 84 -23.22 17.93 -19.96
N GLU A 85 -22.08 18.26 -19.35
CA GLU A 85 -21.62 19.65 -19.26
C GLU A 85 -21.38 20.25 -20.65
N ARG A 86 -20.69 19.52 -21.54
CA ARG A 86 -20.45 19.97 -22.93
C ARG A 86 -21.74 20.17 -23.72
N SER A 87 -22.73 19.29 -23.56
CA SER A 87 -24.00 19.42 -24.29
C SER A 87 -24.83 20.62 -23.78
N LEU A 88 -24.79 20.91 -22.49
CA LEU A 88 -25.42 22.09 -21.90
C LEU A 88 -24.80 23.39 -22.44
N TRP A 89 -23.46 23.49 -22.48
CA TRP A 89 -22.79 24.67 -23.03
C TRP A 89 -23.08 24.87 -24.52
N GLN A 90 -23.19 23.78 -25.29
CA GLN A 90 -23.60 23.85 -26.71
C GLN A 90 -25.04 24.35 -26.89
N TRP A 91 -25.96 23.92 -26.03
CA TRP A 91 -27.34 24.37 -26.08
C TRP A 91 -27.49 25.85 -25.66
N ILE A 92 -26.79 26.27 -24.61
CA ILE A 92 -26.79 27.67 -24.14
C ILE A 92 -26.18 28.60 -25.22
N SER A 93 -25.05 28.23 -25.81
CA SER A 93 -24.42 29.05 -26.87
C SER A 93 -25.28 29.16 -28.13
N GLY A 94 -25.95 28.08 -28.54
CA GLY A 94 -26.83 28.07 -29.71
C GLY A 94 -28.17 28.79 -29.50
N SER A 95 -28.64 28.91 -28.24
CA SER A 95 -29.86 29.65 -27.93
C SER A 95 -29.66 31.15 -27.89
N SER A 96 -28.48 31.61 -27.46
CA SER A 96 -28.13 33.03 -27.43
C SER A 96 -28.04 33.64 -28.83
N THR A 97 -27.62 32.87 -29.84
CA THR A 97 -27.47 33.35 -31.23
C THR A 97 -28.79 33.51 -31.98
N LYS A 98 -29.88 32.92 -31.50
CA LYS A 98 -31.20 33.01 -32.16
C LYS A 98 -32.06 34.20 -31.71
N GLN A 99 -31.67 34.92 -30.66
CA GLN A 99 -32.43 36.07 -30.14
C GLN A 99 -31.94 37.43 -30.66
N GLU A 100 -30.79 37.50 -31.33
CA GLU A 100 -30.25 38.74 -31.91
C GLU A 100 -30.63 38.98 -33.40
N LEU A 101 -31.50 38.14 -33.97
CA LEU A 101 -32.07 38.30 -35.32
C LEU A 101 -33.59 38.52 -35.24
#